data_AF-A0A8S9XN30-F1
#
_entry.id   AF-A0A8S9XN30-F1
#
_cell.length_a   1.000
_cell.length_b   1.000
_cell.length_c   1.000
_cell.angle_alpha   90.00
_cell.angle_beta   90.00
_cell.angle_gamma   90.00
#
_symmetry.space_group_name_H-M   'P 1'
#
loop_
_entity.id
_entity.type
_entity.pdbx_description
1 polymer ?
#
loop_
_entity_poly.entity_id
_entity_poly.type
_entity_poly.pdbx_seq_one_letter_code
_entity_poly.pdbx_strand_id
1 'polypeptide(L)'
;MLDGKLSFWRLISGAADKDAEMIRLMANLGGPSLANRKLLMRTAEAIMLYGAEVWADSLRYQKHRAGMEAVQRRGAPRICSAFRTVSGPASQVIAETIPIYHQALERKRIRMRKAEAIAIVKKEEREETIRRWQADLGMDTSAKYLGVTLTPRSFNRHLKQKSAAAKFALISVWGKMFGDPAIPLEDKMHVFCYAAQCWGFQEYEAAERVLQMFIRRMFHLPDFAHKYILLLETELDPIAVFSLELLMKYIIKVAGLPDARLSKTVAKELIARNVYWAKQWELMTRRYGLPNNLASLNPGGLKSDAGLMLAKFKEEKLNMARQRAEFSERFTLYRDLNTNKKPCSLVGLELSTLTGVDRAV
;
A
#
# COMPACT_ATOMS: atom_id res chain seq x y z
N MET A 1 41.58 -18.68 -24.39
CA MET A 1 40.64 -19.66 -24.98
C MET A 1 39.34 -19.54 -24.17
N LEU A 2 38.30 -18.90 -24.72
CA LEU A 2 36.96 -18.89 -24.10
C LEU A 2 36.31 -20.23 -24.44
N ASP A 3 35.83 -20.96 -23.43
CA ASP A 3 35.14 -22.23 -23.62
C ASP A 3 33.89 -22.03 -24.49
N GLY A 4 33.90 -22.61 -25.70
CA GLY A 4 32.78 -22.53 -26.65
C GLY A 4 31.52 -23.28 -26.21
N LYS A 5 31.52 -23.95 -25.05
CA LYS A 5 30.41 -24.75 -24.54
C LYS A 5 29.50 -24.03 -23.55
N LEU A 6 29.86 -22.83 -23.09
CA LEU A 6 29.04 -22.08 -22.14
C LEU A 6 28.06 -21.17 -22.89
N SER A 7 26.87 -21.68 -23.19
CA SER A 7 25.80 -20.84 -23.73
C SER A 7 25.31 -19.86 -22.66
N PHE A 8 24.83 -18.69 -23.09
CA PHE A 8 24.22 -17.69 -22.22
C PHE A 8 23.16 -18.29 -21.26
N TRP A 9 22.38 -19.26 -21.75
CA TRP A 9 21.37 -19.96 -20.96
C TRP A 9 21.94 -20.90 -19.90
N ARG A 10 23.07 -21.55 -20.16
CA ARG A 10 23.77 -22.35 -19.14
C ARG A 10 24.30 -21.47 -18.02
N LEU A 11 24.84 -20.29 -18.36
CA LEU A 11 25.27 -19.30 -17.37
C LEU A 11 24.09 -18.84 -16.49
N ILE A 12 22.96 -18.46 -17.10
CA ILE A 12 21.76 -18.05 -16.35
C ILE A 12 21.28 -19.17 -15.44
N SER A 13 21.22 -20.40 -15.94
CA SER A 13 20.70 -21.54 -15.17
C SER A 13 21.59 -21.85 -13.96
N GLY A 14 22.91 -21.92 -14.15
CA GLY A 14 23.85 -22.12 -13.04
C GLY A 14 23.82 -20.99 -12.02
N ALA A 15 23.68 -19.75 -12.46
CA ALA A 15 23.49 -18.62 -11.55
C ALA A 15 22.15 -18.68 -10.81
N ALA A 16 21.10 -19.15 -11.47
CA ALA A 16 19.78 -19.31 -10.86
C ALA A 16 19.77 -20.36 -9.74
N ASP A 17 20.54 -21.44 -9.88
CA ASP A 17 20.69 -22.49 -8.86
C ASP A 17 21.45 -21.97 -7.64
N LYS A 18 22.56 -21.25 -7.87
CA LYS A 18 23.36 -20.63 -6.80
C LYS A 18 22.57 -19.54 -6.04
N ASP A 19 21.80 -18.75 -6.77
CA ASP A 19 20.89 -17.76 -6.18
C ASP A 19 19.82 -18.45 -5.30
N ALA A 20 19.28 -19.60 -5.72
CA ALA A 20 18.32 -20.36 -4.93
C ALA A 20 18.92 -20.88 -3.61
N GLU A 21 20.17 -21.38 -3.62
CA GLU A 21 20.91 -21.76 -2.41
C GLU A 21 21.07 -20.57 -1.46
N MET A 22 21.52 -19.42 -1.97
CA MET A 22 21.68 -18.20 -1.19
C MET A 22 20.38 -17.66 -0.62
N ILE A 23 19.28 -17.72 -1.37
CA ILE A 23 17.95 -17.29 -0.89
C ILE A 23 17.51 -18.09 0.34
N ARG A 24 17.86 -19.38 0.42
CA ARG A 24 17.54 -20.21 1.59
C ARG A 24 18.26 -19.72 2.86
N LEU A 25 19.48 -19.18 2.72
CA LEU A 25 20.24 -18.59 3.82
C LEU A 25 19.67 -17.23 4.27
N MET A 26 18.97 -16.51 3.39
CA MET A 26 18.40 -15.19 3.64
C MET A 26 16.94 -15.25 4.10
N ALA A 27 16.64 -16.06 5.12
CA ALA A 27 15.31 -16.09 5.74
C ALA A 27 14.90 -14.69 6.21
N ASN A 28 13.62 -14.32 6.04
CA ASN A 28 13.13 -12.98 6.42
C ASN A 28 13.10 -12.79 7.95
N LEU A 29 12.71 -13.84 8.69
CA LEU A 29 12.66 -13.87 10.15
C LEU A 29 13.85 -14.66 10.69
N GLY A 30 14.54 -14.13 11.71
CA GLY A 30 15.70 -14.77 12.33
C GLY A 30 16.92 -14.94 11.42
N GLY A 31 16.88 -14.36 10.22
CA GLY A 31 17.96 -14.47 9.24
C GLY A 31 19.13 -13.50 9.47
N PRO A 32 20.15 -13.57 8.60
CA PRO A 32 21.38 -12.79 8.72
C PRO A 32 21.14 -11.27 8.62
N SER A 33 22.09 -10.46 9.11
CA SER A 33 22.01 -9.00 9.05
C SER A 33 21.87 -8.46 7.61
N LEU A 34 21.38 -7.23 7.45
CA LEU A 34 21.28 -6.57 6.13
C LEU A 34 22.62 -6.58 5.38
N ALA A 35 23.73 -6.32 6.08
CA ALA A 35 25.07 -6.34 5.50
C ALA A 35 25.44 -7.72 4.96
N ASN A 36 25.17 -8.78 5.74
CA ASN A 36 25.44 -10.15 5.33
C ASN A 36 24.55 -10.58 4.15
N ARG A 37 23.27 -10.18 4.14
CA ARG A 37 22.36 -10.41 3.00
C ARG A 37 22.84 -9.71 1.73
N LYS A 38 23.31 -8.45 1.82
CA LYS A 38 23.93 -7.73 0.70
C LYS A 38 25.20 -8.44 0.21
N LEU A 39 26.04 -8.94 1.11
CA LEU A 39 27.24 -9.69 0.77
C LEU A 39 26.91 -10.98 0.01
N LEU A 40 25.94 -11.75 0.50
CA LEU A 40 25.44 -12.93 -0.22
C LEU A 40 24.99 -12.51 -1.61
N MET A 41 24.06 -11.55 -1.74
CA MET A 41 23.58 -11.10 -3.06
C MET A 41 24.72 -10.71 -4.01
N ARG A 42 25.70 -9.93 -3.54
CA ARG A 42 26.87 -9.54 -4.34
C ARG A 42 27.67 -10.74 -4.85
N THR A 43 27.69 -11.84 -4.10
CA THR A 43 28.33 -13.09 -4.51
C THR A 43 27.60 -13.73 -5.69
N ALA A 44 26.26 -13.84 -5.65
CA ALA A 44 25.50 -14.30 -6.83
C ALA A 44 25.62 -13.33 -8.01
N GLU A 45 25.62 -12.01 -7.77
CA GLU A 45 25.82 -11.02 -8.83
C GLU A 45 27.21 -11.15 -9.47
N ALA A 46 28.25 -11.45 -8.71
CA ALA A 46 29.58 -11.70 -9.26
C ALA A 46 29.59 -12.90 -10.21
N ILE A 47 28.90 -13.98 -9.86
CA ILE A 47 28.72 -15.18 -10.71
C ILE A 47 27.91 -14.82 -11.95
N MET A 48 26.77 -14.16 -11.79
CA MET A 48 25.90 -13.73 -12.89
C MET A 48 26.62 -12.83 -13.89
N LEU A 49 27.47 -11.93 -13.40
CA LEU A 49 28.19 -10.95 -14.20
C LEU A 49 29.56 -11.45 -14.69
N TYR A 50 29.84 -12.74 -14.54
CA TYR A 50 31.07 -13.33 -15.05
C TYR A 50 31.11 -13.24 -16.57
N GLY A 51 32.18 -12.63 -17.11
CA GLY A 51 32.33 -12.39 -18.55
C GLY A 51 31.29 -11.44 -19.16
N ALA A 52 30.63 -10.59 -18.34
CA ALA A 52 29.60 -9.65 -18.78
C ALA A 52 30.04 -8.78 -19.96
N GLU A 53 31.30 -8.41 -20.02
CA GLU A 53 31.87 -7.65 -21.13
C GLU A 53 31.74 -8.33 -22.50
N VAL A 54 31.62 -9.67 -22.55
CA VAL A 54 31.46 -10.44 -23.79
C VAL A 54 30.00 -10.57 -24.17
N TRP A 55 29.12 -10.86 -23.21
CA TRP A 55 27.72 -11.18 -23.50
C TRP A 55 26.75 -10.02 -23.24
N ALA A 56 27.16 -8.88 -22.68
CA ALA A 56 26.23 -7.78 -22.35
C ALA A 56 25.40 -7.28 -23.55
N ASP A 57 25.91 -7.40 -24.78
CA ASP A 57 25.14 -7.04 -26.00
C ASP A 57 23.91 -7.92 -26.23
N SER A 58 23.91 -9.14 -25.71
CA SER A 58 22.77 -10.04 -25.77
C SER A 58 21.57 -9.50 -24.98
N LEU A 59 21.78 -8.57 -24.05
CA LEU A 59 20.73 -7.91 -23.26
C LEU A 59 19.89 -6.92 -24.08
N ARG A 60 20.23 -6.69 -25.36
CA ARG A 60 19.35 -6.01 -26.32
C ARG A 60 18.05 -6.79 -26.56
N TYR A 61 18.09 -8.11 -26.34
CA TYR A 61 16.92 -8.97 -26.44
C TYR A 61 16.19 -9.05 -25.10
N GLN A 62 14.91 -8.68 -25.09
CA GLN A 62 14.08 -8.66 -23.88
C GLN A 62 14.05 -10.01 -23.16
N LYS A 63 14.09 -11.13 -23.90
CA LYS A 63 14.12 -12.48 -23.34
C LYS A 63 15.34 -12.72 -22.44
N HIS A 64 16.52 -12.22 -22.84
CA HIS A 64 17.74 -12.36 -22.06
C HIS A 64 17.74 -11.45 -20.84
N ARG A 65 17.29 -10.20 -21.00
CA ARG A 65 17.11 -9.26 -19.90
C ARG A 65 16.15 -9.82 -18.84
N ALA A 66 14.99 -10.32 -19.26
CA ALA A 66 13.99 -10.89 -18.37
C ALA A 66 14.49 -12.14 -17.62
N GLY A 67 15.30 -12.99 -18.27
CA GLY A 67 15.90 -14.16 -17.62
C GLY A 67 16.84 -13.77 -16.47
N MET A 68 17.71 -12.78 -16.70
CA MET A 68 18.64 -12.27 -15.69
C MET A 68 17.92 -11.55 -14.55
N GLU A 69 16.95 -10.69 -14.89
CA GLU A 69 16.11 -10.01 -13.91
C GLU A 69 15.32 -11.00 -13.06
N ALA A 70 14.83 -12.10 -13.63
CA ALA A 70 14.08 -13.11 -12.89
C ALA A 70 14.93 -13.74 -11.77
N VAL A 71 16.22 -13.99 -12.01
CA VAL A 71 17.15 -14.47 -10.97
C VAL A 71 17.29 -13.41 -9.87
N GLN A 72 17.70 -12.19 -10.25
CA GLN A 72 17.93 -11.11 -9.28
C GLN A 72 16.66 -10.76 -8.47
N ARG A 73 15.47 -10.84 -9.09
CA ARG A 73 14.17 -10.54 -8.48
C ARG A 73 13.79 -11.53 -7.37
N ARG A 74 14.36 -12.74 -7.34
CA ARG A 74 14.14 -13.69 -6.25
C ARG A 74 14.98 -13.36 -5.02
N GLY A 75 16.19 -12.83 -5.23
CA GLY A 75 17.13 -12.43 -4.17
C GLY A 75 16.86 -11.03 -3.60
N ALA A 76 16.57 -10.02 -4.43
CA ALA A 76 16.46 -8.63 -3.99
C ALA A 76 15.45 -8.39 -2.84
N PRO A 77 14.23 -8.97 -2.85
CA PRO A 77 13.30 -8.85 -1.72
C PRO A 77 13.84 -9.44 -0.41
N ARG A 78 14.76 -10.41 -0.47
CA ARG A 78 15.33 -11.02 0.74
C ARG A 78 16.29 -10.09 1.46
N ILE A 79 17.02 -9.25 0.73
CA ILE A 79 17.96 -8.27 1.29
C ILE A 79 17.25 -7.35 2.28
N CYS A 80 16.12 -6.78 1.86
CA CYS A 80 15.30 -5.91 2.68
C CYS A 80 14.23 -6.65 3.50
N SER A 81 14.25 -7.99 3.52
CA SER A 81 13.24 -8.83 4.18
C SER A 81 11.79 -8.50 3.75
N ALA A 82 11.63 -8.03 2.51
CA ALA A 82 10.36 -7.68 1.94
C ALA A 82 9.47 -8.91 1.69
N PHE A 83 8.17 -8.66 1.64
CA PHE A 83 7.18 -9.67 1.28
C PHE A 83 7.29 -10.00 -0.21
N ARG A 84 6.93 -11.25 -0.57
CA ARG A 84 6.95 -11.73 -1.97
C ARG A 84 6.06 -10.89 -2.91
N THR A 85 5.12 -10.13 -2.36
CA THR A 85 4.19 -9.28 -3.13
C THR A 85 4.77 -7.93 -3.53
N VAL A 86 5.95 -7.56 -3.00
CA VAL A 86 6.61 -6.30 -3.38
C VAL A 86 7.15 -6.41 -4.81
N SER A 87 7.00 -5.35 -5.61
CA SER A 87 7.51 -5.34 -6.99
C SER A 87 9.04 -5.42 -7.01
N GLY A 88 9.57 -5.99 -8.09
CA GLY A 88 11.02 -6.11 -8.30
C GLY A 88 11.74 -4.76 -8.20
N PRO A 89 11.30 -3.74 -8.97
CA PRO A 89 11.92 -2.41 -8.92
C PRO A 89 11.88 -1.76 -7.53
N ALA A 90 10.76 -1.86 -6.81
CA ALA A 90 10.67 -1.33 -5.45
C ALA A 90 11.61 -2.05 -4.47
N SER A 91 11.72 -3.37 -4.60
CA SER A 91 12.64 -4.18 -3.78
C SER A 91 14.09 -3.81 -4.06
N GLN A 92 14.45 -3.61 -5.32
CA GLN A 92 15.79 -3.18 -5.76
C GLN A 92 16.16 -1.81 -5.18
N VAL A 93 15.25 -0.84 -5.24
CA VAL A 93 15.48 0.50 -4.66
C VAL A 93 15.71 0.42 -3.15
N ILE A 94 14.83 -0.27 -2.41
CA ILE A 94 14.94 -0.41 -0.95
C ILE A 94 16.20 -1.21 -0.56
N ALA A 95 16.56 -2.21 -1.36
CA ALA A 95 17.76 -3.01 -1.14
C ALA A 95 19.05 -2.33 -1.62
N GLU A 96 18.99 -1.13 -2.21
CA GLU A 96 20.10 -0.43 -2.85
C GLU A 96 20.85 -1.31 -3.88
N THR A 97 20.09 -2.09 -4.63
CA THR A 97 20.60 -3.10 -5.56
C THR A 97 20.25 -2.69 -6.99
N ILE A 98 21.27 -2.34 -7.78
CA ILE A 98 21.13 -1.93 -9.18
C ILE A 98 20.67 -3.14 -10.01
N PRO A 99 19.73 -2.99 -10.96
CA PRO A 99 19.34 -4.09 -11.84
C PRO A 99 20.53 -4.73 -12.55
N ILE A 100 20.55 -6.07 -12.59
CA ILE A 100 21.69 -6.85 -13.07
C ILE A 100 22.09 -6.53 -14.52
N TYR A 101 21.14 -6.16 -15.36
CA TYR A 101 21.40 -5.78 -16.75
C TYR A 101 22.16 -4.44 -16.84
N HIS A 102 21.86 -3.49 -15.96
CA HIS A 102 22.59 -2.22 -15.85
C HIS A 102 24.03 -2.45 -15.39
N GLN A 103 24.22 -3.33 -14.41
CA GLN A 103 25.56 -3.73 -13.94
C GLN A 103 26.38 -4.43 -15.05
N ALA A 104 25.76 -5.26 -15.89
CA ALA A 104 26.42 -5.92 -17.01
C ALA A 104 26.88 -4.93 -18.08
N LEU A 105 26.01 -3.97 -18.44
CA LEU A 105 26.34 -2.90 -19.37
C LEU A 105 27.42 -1.97 -18.81
N GLU A 106 27.41 -1.67 -17.50
CA GLU A 106 28.47 -0.93 -16.80
C GLU A 106 29.83 -1.62 -17.00
N ARG A 107 29.92 -2.93 -16.72
CA ARG A 107 31.17 -3.70 -16.91
C ARG A 107 31.68 -3.66 -18.33
N LYS A 108 30.79 -3.75 -19.32
CA LYS A 108 31.16 -3.61 -20.73
C LYS A 108 31.71 -2.21 -21.04
N ARG A 109 31.05 -1.13 -20.60
CA ARG A 109 31.52 0.24 -20.86
C ARG A 109 32.89 0.51 -20.23
N ILE A 110 33.11 0.05 -18.99
CA ILE A 110 34.42 0.08 -18.32
C ILE A 110 35.48 -0.68 -19.15
N ARG A 111 35.14 -1.87 -19.68
CA ARG A 111 36.05 -2.69 -20.51
C ARG A 111 36.46 -2.01 -21.82
N MET A 112 35.60 -1.17 -22.39
CA MET A 112 35.86 -0.44 -23.63
C MET A 112 36.78 0.77 -23.40
N ARG A 113 36.69 1.41 -22.22
CA ARG A 113 37.50 2.58 -21.80
C ARG A 113 38.82 2.19 -21.14
N LYS A 114 39.45 1.10 -21.60
CA LYS A 114 40.62 0.48 -20.95
C LYS A 114 41.90 1.34 -20.93
N ALA A 115 42.00 2.33 -21.80
CA ALA A 115 43.17 3.20 -21.92
C ALA A 115 43.21 4.31 -20.84
N GLU A 116 42.13 4.48 -20.08
CA GLU A 116 41.96 5.53 -19.10
C GLU A 116 42.20 5.03 -17.66
N ALA A 117 42.38 5.96 -16.71
CA ALA A 117 42.57 5.62 -15.31
C ALA A 117 41.34 4.89 -14.74
N ILE A 118 41.49 3.60 -14.48
CA ILE A 118 40.40 2.67 -14.12
C ILE A 118 39.54 3.16 -12.94
N ALA A 119 40.14 3.83 -11.95
CA ALA A 119 39.42 4.36 -10.79
C ALA A 119 38.44 5.47 -11.16
N ILE A 120 38.84 6.37 -12.07
CA ILE A 120 38.02 7.48 -12.56
C ILE A 120 36.88 6.92 -13.42
N VAL A 121 37.20 6.06 -14.39
CA VAL A 121 36.22 5.41 -15.27
C VAL A 121 35.16 4.66 -14.47
N LYS A 122 35.56 3.87 -13.45
CA LYS A 122 34.60 3.14 -12.61
C LYS A 122 33.61 4.07 -11.90
N LYS A 123 34.07 5.23 -11.42
CA LYS A 123 33.22 6.21 -10.75
C LYS A 123 32.22 6.84 -11.72
N GLU A 124 32.71 7.33 -12.86
CA GLU A 124 31.87 7.95 -13.90
C GLU A 124 30.83 6.98 -14.44
N GLU A 125 31.24 5.74 -14.75
CA GLU A 125 30.33 4.72 -15.27
C GLU A 125 29.30 4.28 -14.23
N ARG A 126 29.64 4.32 -12.93
CA ARG A 126 28.68 4.07 -11.84
C ARG A 126 27.64 5.18 -11.76
N GLU A 127 28.06 6.44 -11.84
CA GLU A 127 27.16 7.60 -11.84
C GLU A 127 26.21 7.56 -13.04
N GLU A 128 26.72 7.26 -14.23
CA GLU A 128 25.91 7.08 -15.45
C GLU A 128 24.95 5.89 -15.33
N THR A 129 25.39 4.79 -14.72
CA THR A 129 24.52 3.61 -14.49
C THR A 129 23.38 3.94 -13.54
N ILE A 130 23.64 4.71 -12.47
CA ILE A 130 22.60 5.19 -11.56
C ILE A 130 21.63 6.11 -12.29
N ARG A 131 22.13 7.03 -13.12
CA ARG A 131 21.29 7.94 -13.94
C ARG A 131 20.35 7.15 -14.86
N ARG A 132 20.86 6.14 -15.56
CA ARG A 132 20.04 5.26 -16.43
C ARG A 132 19.02 4.46 -15.64
N TRP A 133 19.41 3.92 -14.49
CA TRP A 133 18.49 3.20 -13.63
C TRP A 133 17.36 4.12 -13.12
N GLN A 134 17.67 5.34 -12.72
CA GLN A 134 16.67 6.34 -12.33
C GLN A 134 15.71 6.70 -13.49
N ALA A 135 16.22 6.81 -14.71
CA ALA A 135 15.39 7.03 -15.90
C ALA A 135 14.42 5.86 -16.14
N ASP A 136 14.89 4.61 -16.03
CA ASP A 136 14.03 3.42 -16.14
C ASP A 136 12.94 3.38 -15.06
N LEU A 137 13.28 3.74 -13.82
CA LEU A 137 12.31 3.83 -12.72
C LEU A 137 11.25 4.92 -12.97
N GLY A 138 11.61 6.00 -13.65
CA GLY A 138 10.66 7.06 -14.03
C GLY A 138 9.60 6.59 -15.04
N MET A 139 9.87 5.53 -15.80
CA MET A 139 8.96 4.98 -16.81
C MET A 139 7.95 3.98 -16.21
N ASP A 140 8.34 3.20 -15.19
CA ASP A 140 7.45 2.25 -14.51
C ASP A 140 6.65 2.92 -13.38
N THR A 141 5.61 3.64 -13.77
CA THR A 141 4.76 4.44 -12.86
C THR A 141 3.85 3.62 -11.94
N SER A 142 4.08 2.31 -11.77
CA SER A 142 3.31 1.53 -10.80
C SER A 142 4.15 0.51 -10.04
N ALA A 143 4.27 0.68 -8.73
CA ALA A 143 4.95 -0.25 -7.85
C ALA A 143 3.93 -1.03 -7.02
N LYS A 144 4.23 -2.30 -6.73
CA LYS A 144 3.43 -3.10 -5.80
C LYS A 144 4.15 -3.18 -4.46
N TYR A 145 3.46 -2.95 -3.35
CA TYR A 145 4.02 -3.08 -2.01
C TYR A 145 2.97 -3.67 -1.07
N LEU A 146 3.27 -4.80 -0.42
CA LEU A 146 2.33 -5.51 0.45
C LEU A 146 0.97 -5.84 -0.21
N GLY A 147 0.91 -5.97 -1.54
CA GLY A 147 -0.37 -6.16 -2.24
C GLY A 147 -1.14 -4.87 -2.57
N VAL A 148 -0.61 -3.71 -2.18
CA VAL A 148 -1.01 -2.37 -2.62
C VAL A 148 -0.33 -2.03 -3.93
N THR A 149 -1.04 -1.44 -4.89
CA THR A 149 -0.45 -0.91 -6.13
C THR A 149 -0.35 0.60 -6.00
N LEU A 150 0.86 1.09 -5.76
CA LEU A 150 1.20 2.50 -5.68
C LEU A 150 1.41 3.04 -7.09
N THR A 151 0.70 4.11 -7.45
CA THR A 151 0.99 4.87 -8.68
C THR A 151 1.21 6.34 -8.32
N PRO A 152 2.12 7.07 -8.99
CA PRO A 152 2.43 8.46 -8.69
C PRO A 152 1.23 9.40 -8.77
N ARG A 153 0.28 9.12 -9.68
CA ARG A 153 -0.83 10.03 -9.98
C ARG A 153 -2.08 9.76 -9.16
N SER A 154 -2.41 8.50 -8.86
CA SER A 154 -3.66 8.21 -8.14
C SER A 154 -3.74 6.82 -7.54
N PHE A 155 -4.23 6.76 -6.30
CA PHE A 155 -4.60 5.50 -5.65
C PHE A 155 -5.91 4.89 -6.19
N ASN A 156 -6.68 5.65 -6.99
CA ASN A 156 -7.97 5.22 -7.52
C ASN A 156 -7.91 3.91 -8.31
N ARG A 157 -6.86 3.69 -9.11
CA ARG A 157 -6.71 2.45 -9.89
C ARG A 157 -6.65 1.23 -8.98
N HIS A 158 -5.86 1.33 -7.91
CA HIS A 158 -5.73 0.27 -6.92
C HIS A 158 -7.05 0.01 -6.20
N LEU A 159 -7.72 1.06 -5.71
CA LEU A 159 -8.99 0.91 -5.01
C LEU A 159 -10.11 0.40 -5.90
N LYS A 160 -10.15 0.76 -7.18
CA LYS A 160 -11.12 0.16 -8.12
C LYS A 160 -10.91 -1.34 -8.28
N GLN A 161 -9.66 -1.77 -8.45
CA GLN A 161 -9.33 -3.20 -8.55
C GLN A 161 -9.65 -3.95 -7.25
N LYS A 162 -9.28 -3.38 -6.10
CA LYS A 162 -9.53 -4.00 -4.79
C LYS A 162 -10.98 -3.99 -4.37
N SER A 163 -11.74 -2.94 -4.67
CA SER A 163 -13.18 -2.90 -4.41
C SER A 163 -13.93 -3.93 -5.25
N ALA A 164 -13.56 -4.14 -6.52
CA ALA A 164 -14.13 -5.21 -7.33
C ALA A 164 -13.82 -6.60 -6.73
N ALA A 165 -12.56 -6.85 -6.34
CA ALA A 165 -12.18 -8.10 -5.68
C ALA A 165 -12.89 -8.30 -4.33
N ALA A 166 -13.03 -7.24 -3.53
CA ALA A 166 -13.72 -7.26 -2.25
C ALA A 166 -15.21 -7.54 -2.42
N LYS A 167 -15.87 -6.94 -3.41
CA LYS A 167 -17.27 -7.25 -3.74
C LYS A 167 -17.45 -8.71 -4.12
N PHE A 168 -16.57 -9.23 -4.99
CA PHE A 168 -16.61 -10.64 -5.38
C PHE A 168 -16.39 -11.57 -4.18
N ALA A 169 -15.40 -11.26 -3.32
CA ALA A 169 -15.13 -12.03 -2.11
C ALA A 169 -16.32 -12.00 -1.14
N LEU A 170 -16.93 -10.84 -0.91
CA LEU A 170 -18.12 -10.73 -0.08
C LEU A 170 -19.26 -11.59 -0.61
N ILE A 171 -19.50 -11.57 -1.91
CA ILE A 171 -20.54 -12.41 -2.52
C ILE A 171 -20.22 -13.90 -2.35
N SER A 172 -18.96 -14.30 -2.54
CA SER A 172 -18.57 -15.71 -2.49
C SER A 172 -18.51 -16.30 -1.09
N VAL A 173 -18.22 -15.49 -0.06
CA VAL A 173 -18.14 -15.95 1.33
C VAL A 173 -19.38 -15.62 2.17
N TRP A 174 -20.36 -14.90 1.61
CA TRP A 174 -21.51 -14.36 2.35
C TRP A 174 -22.18 -15.39 3.26
N GLY A 175 -22.68 -16.49 2.68
CA GLY A 175 -23.42 -17.52 3.41
C GLY A 175 -22.58 -18.27 4.45
N LYS A 176 -21.25 -18.34 4.28
CA LYS A 176 -20.35 -19.09 5.18
C LYS A 176 -19.80 -18.26 6.33
N MET A 177 -19.62 -16.95 6.14
CA MET A 177 -18.92 -16.08 7.09
C MET A 177 -19.83 -14.99 7.66
N PHE A 178 -20.70 -14.40 6.84
CA PHE A 178 -21.50 -13.26 7.26
C PHE A 178 -22.92 -13.66 7.67
N GLY A 179 -23.43 -14.77 7.12
CA GLY A 179 -24.67 -15.41 7.55
C GLY A 179 -24.57 -16.20 8.86
N ASP A 180 -23.36 -16.41 9.39
CA ASP A 180 -23.16 -17.05 10.68
C ASP A 180 -23.45 -16.06 11.82
N PRO A 181 -24.45 -16.31 12.69
CA PRO A 181 -24.77 -15.46 13.83
C PRO A 181 -23.71 -15.49 14.93
N ALA A 182 -22.79 -16.48 14.94
CA ALA A 182 -21.75 -16.61 15.97
C ALA A 182 -20.64 -15.55 15.87
N ILE A 183 -20.49 -14.89 14.72
CA ILE A 183 -19.45 -13.88 14.50
C ILE A 183 -20.05 -12.48 14.73
N PRO A 184 -19.54 -11.70 15.70
CA PRO A 184 -19.99 -10.33 15.96
C PRO A 184 -19.84 -9.42 14.73
N LEU A 185 -20.72 -8.43 14.63
CA LEU A 185 -20.69 -7.48 13.51
C LEU A 185 -19.42 -6.63 13.50
N GLU A 186 -18.89 -6.26 14.66
CA GLU A 186 -17.65 -5.50 14.78
C GLU A 186 -16.47 -6.21 14.10
N ASP A 187 -16.32 -7.51 14.35
CA ASP A 187 -15.29 -8.35 13.72
C ASP A 187 -15.49 -8.48 12.20
N LYS A 188 -16.75 -8.55 11.75
CA LYS A 188 -17.11 -8.55 10.32
C LYS A 188 -16.69 -7.25 9.63
N MET A 189 -16.70 -6.11 10.33
CA MET A 189 -16.37 -4.79 9.78
C MET A 189 -14.86 -4.51 9.69
N HIS A 190 -14.03 -5.12 10.54
CA HIS A 190 -12.57 -4.90 10.51
C HIS A 190 -11.88 -5.34 9.20
N VAL A 191 -12.51 -6.21 8.42
CA VAL A 191 -11.96 -6.77 7.17
C VAL A 191 -11.78 -5.72 6.06
N PHE A 192 -12.48 -4.58 6.12
CA PHE A 192 -12.58 -3.64 4.99
C PHE A 192 -11.43 -2.64 4.81
N CYS A 193 -10.55 -2.45 5.81
CA CYS A 193 -9.69 -1.26 5.87
C CYS A 193 -8.17 -1.53 5.80
N TYR A 194 -7.74 -2.50 5.00
CA TYR A 194 -6.32 -2.75 4.77
C TYR A 194 -5.60 -1.54 4.14
N ALA A 195 -4.39 -1.24 4.64
CA ALA A 195 -3.50 -0.16 4.18
C ALA A 195 -4.09 1.25 4.24
N ALA A 196 -5.12 1.49 5.06
CA ALA A 196 -5.71 2.82 5.27
C ALA A 196 -4.69 3.87 5.73
N GLN A 197 -3.57 3.47 6.32
CA GLN A 197 -2.46 4.36 6.69
C GLN A 197 -1.84 5.08 5.49
N CYS A 198 -2.01 4.54 4.27
CA CYS A 198 -1.50 5.17 3.06
C CYS A 198 -2.52 6.13 2.44
N TRP A 199 -3.83 5.90 2.56
CA TRP A 199 -4.83 6.62 1.76
C TRP A 199 -5.95 7.27 2.58
N GLY A 200 -5.96 7.07 3.90
CA GLY A 200 -7.05 7.45 4.81
C GLY A 200 -7.31 8.95 4.96
N PHE A 201 -6.46 9.81 4.39
CA PHE A 201 -6.70 11.25 4.33
C PHE A 201 -7.61 11.64 3.14
N GLN A 202 -7.99 10.70 2.28
CA GLN A 202 -8.82 10.92 1.10
C GLN A 202 -10.04 10.02 1.10
N GLU A 203 -11.16 10.58 0.65
CA GLU A 203 -12.41 9.86 0.47
C GLU A 203 -12.44 9.16 -0.88
N TYR A 204 -12.75 7.86 -0.88
CA TYR A 204 -12.82 7.07 -2.09
C TYR A 204 -14.18 6.40 -2.21
N GLU A 205 -14.95 6.84 -3.20
CA GLU A 205 -16.29 6.30 -3.44
C GLU A 205 -16.27 4.79 -3.74
N ALA A 206 -15.21 4.29 -4.37
CA ALA A 206 -15.06 2.87 -4.66
C ALA A 206 -15.01 2.01 -3.38
N ALA A 207 -14.35 2.50 -2.32
CA ALA A 207 -14.27 1.81 -1.03
C ALA A 207 -15.60 1.91 -0.28
N GLU A 208 -16.18 3.10 -0.26
CA GLU A 208 -17.47 3.39 0.37
C GLU A 208 -18.61 2.53 -0.22
N ARG A 209 -18.60 2.29 -1.54
CA ARG A 209 -19.58 1.39 -2.19
C ARG A 209 -19.46 -0.08 -1.74
N VAL A 210 -18.29 -0.53 -1.27
CA VAL A 210 -18.14 -1.89 -0.73
C VAL A 210 -18.83 -1.98 0.63
N LEU A 211 -18.59 -1.00 1.50
CA LEU A 211 -19.23 -0.91 2.81
C LEU A 211 -20.76 -0.80 2.66
N GLN A 212 -21.24 0.03 1.74
CA GLN A 212 -22.68 0.16 1.47
C GLN A 212 -23.31 -1.13 0.96
N MET A 213 -22.62 -1.86 0.08
CA MET A 213 -23.09 -3.18 -0.38
C MET A 213 -23.16 -4.17 0.79
N PHE A 214 -22.18 -4.13 1.68
CA PHE A 214 -22.15 -4.96 2.89
C PHE A 214 -23.34 -4.61 3.82
N ILE A 215 -23.52 -3.34 4.16
CA ILE A 215 -24.62 -2.87 5.03
C ILE A 215 -25.98 -3.24 4.44
N ARG A 216 -26.20 -2.96 3.15
CA ARG A 216 -27.47 -3.30 2.49
C ARG A 216 -27.79 -4.77 2.57
N ARG A 217 -26.80 -5.64 2.33
CA ARG A 217 -27.00 -7.09 2.43
C ARG A 217 -27.20 -7.55 3.87
N MET A 218 -26.49 -6.98 4.84
CA MET A 218 -26.67 -7.29 6.27
C MET A 218 -28.11 -7.02 6.72
N PHE A 219 -28.70 -5.91 6.27
CA PHE A 219 -30.05 -5.49 6.65
C PHE A 219 -31.13 -5.84 5.62
N HIS A 220 -30.81 -6.65 4.61
CA HIS A 220 -31.73 -7.00 3.52
C HIS A 220 -32.38 -5.78 2.83
N LEU A 221 -31.65 -4.66 2.77
CA LEU A 221 -32.09 -3.43 2.13
C LEU A 221 -31.92 -3.52 0.61
N PRO A 222 -32.81 -2.86 -0.15
CA PRO A 222 -32.70 -2.82 -1.60
C PRO A 222 -31.46 -2.05 -2.07
N ASP A 223 -30.96 -2.38 -3.27
CA ASP A 223 -29.78 -1.74 -3.87
C ASP A 223 -29.93 -0.24 -4.12
N PHE A 224 -31.16 0.27 -4.16
CA PHE A 224 -31.47 1.69 -4.33
C PHE A 224 -31.59 2.46 -3.00
N ALA A 225 -31.38 1.81 -1.84
CA ALA A 225 -31.34 2.49 -0.54
C ALA A 225 -30.24 3.58 -0.56
N HIS A 226 -30.63 4.83 -0.32
CA HIS A 226 -29.74 5.98 -0.49
C HIS A 226 -28.64 6.02 0.56
N LYS A 227 -27.44 6.50 0.16
CA LYS A 227 -26.23 6.49 0.99
C LYS A 227 -26.41 7.22 2.33
N TYR A 228 -27.08 8.36 2.31
CA TYR A 228 -27.30 9.17 3.51
C TYR A 228 -28.28 8.50 4.49
N ILE A 229 -29.27 7.76 3.99
CA ILE A 229 -30.20 6.97 4.81
C ILE A 229 -29.43 5.89 5.56
N LEU A 230 -28.53 5.17 4.87
CA LEU A 230 -27.70 4.15 5.53
C LEU A 230 -26.91 4.72 6.70
N LEU A 231 -26.30 5.89 6.54
CA LEU A 231 -25.55 6.56 7.60
C LEU A 231 -26.44 6.96 8.79
N LEU A 232 -27.62 7.53 8.51
CA LEU A 232 -28.52 8.02 9.55
C LEU A 232 -29.21 6.88 10.33
N GLU A 233 -29.52 5.77 9.65
CA GLU A 233 -30.26 4.64 10.25
C GLU A 233 -29.35 3.60 10.94
N THR A 234 -28.13 3.38 10.45
CA THR A 234 -27.28 2.31 11.00
C THR A 234 -26.31 2.80 12.06
N GLU A 235 -26.17 4.12 12.21
CA GLU A 235 -25.14 4.78 13.03
C GLU A 235 -23.70 4.34 12.69
N LEU A 236 -23.51 3.65 11.55
CA LEU A 236 -22.19 3.25 11.08
C LEU A 236 -21.52 4.43 10.40
N ASP A 237 -20.34 4.78 10.91
CA ASP A 237 -19.51 5.79 10.29
C ASP A 237 -19.15 5.41 8.84
N PRO A 238 -19.01 6.39 7.94
CA PRO A 238 -18.48 6.15 6.60
C PRO A 238 -17.07 5.54 6.66
N ILE A 239 -16.67 4.81 5.62
CA ILE A 239 -15.34 4.17 5.60
C ILE A 239 -14.20 5.19 5.71
N ALA A 240 -14.45 6.41 5.26
CA ALA A 240 -13.53 7.54 5.36
C ALA A 240 -13.18 7.91 6.81
N VAL A 241 -14.11 7.75 7.74
CA VAL A 241 -13.86 8.02 9.16
C VAL A 241 -12.89 6.99 9.72
N PHE A 242 -13.17 5.70 9.47
CA PHE A 242 -12.31 4.60 9.90
C PHE A 242 -10.91 4.68 9.28
N SER A 243 -10.82 5.00 7.98
CA SER A 243 -9.53 5.10 7.31
C SER A 243 -8.72 6.30 7.79
N LEU A 244 -9.37 7.42 8.07
CA LEU A 244 -8.75 8.60 8.66
C LEU A 244 -8.25 8.32 10.08
N GLU A 245 -9.04 7.64 10.90
CA GLU A 245 -8.63 7.24 12.25
C GLU A 245 -7.38 6.35 12.22
N LEU A 246 -7.32 5.38 11.30
CA LEU A 246 -6.14 4.52 11.12
C LEU A 246 -4.89 5.31 10.70
N LEU A 247 -5.06 6.30 9.82
CA LEU A 247 -3.98 7.21 9.45
C LEU A 247 -3.51 8.03 10.65
N MET A 248 -4.43 8.62 11.42
CA MET A 248 -4.10 9.42 12.60
C MET A 248 -3.35 8.59 13.64
N LYS A 249 -3.81 7.37 13.94
CA LYS A 249 -3.12 6.42 14.82
C LYS A 249 -1.72 6.10 14.30
N TYR A 250 -1.55 5.94 12.99
CA TYR A 250 -0.24 5.74 12.37
C TYR A 250 0.68 6.96 12.54
N ILE A 251 0.19 8.17 12.31
CA ILE A 251 0.98 9.42 12.49
C ILE A 251 1.43 9.56 13.94
N ILE A 252 0.54 9.34 14.90
CA ILE A 252 0.87 9.36 16.35
C ILE A 252 1.94 8.31 16.67
N LYS A 253 1.83 7.10 16.11
CA LYS A 253 2.85 6.06 16.27
C LYS A 253 4.20 6.49 15.70
N VAL A 254 4.22 7.12 14.52
CA VAL A 254 5.46 7.59 13.87
C VAL A 254 6.11 8.72 14.68
N ALA A 255 5.31 9.62 15.26
CA ALA A 255 5.79 10.68 16.13
C ALA A 255 6.60 10.15 17.34
N GLY A 256 6.16 9.02 17.91
CA GLY A 256 6.84 8.35 19.03
C GLY A 256 8.10 7.55 18.66
N LEU A 257 8.47 7.43 17.38
CA LEU A 257 9.67 6.69 16.97
C LEU A 257 10.96 7.51 17.18
N PRO A 258 12.15 6.85 17.27
CA PRO A 258 13.43 7.55 17.20
C PRO A 258 13.63 8.30 15.87
N ASP A 259 14.33 9.43 15.91
CA ASP A 259 14.56 10.29 14.73
C ASP A 259 15.36 9.64 13.61
N ALA A 260 16.19 8.64 13.95
CA ALA A 260 16.94 7.84 12.97
C ALA A 260 16.07 6.85 12.18
N ARG A 261 14.80 6.64 12.57
CA ARG A 261 13.91 5.71 11.87
C ARG A 261 13.43 6.35 10.57
N LEU A 262 13.63 5.64 9.45
CA LEU A 262 13.20 6.06 8.10
C LEU A 262 11.75 6.55 8.07
N SER A 263 10.82 5.88 8.74
CA SER A 263 9.41 6.30 8.81
C SER A 263 9.24 7.72 9.37
N LYS A 264 10.02 8.08 10.40
CA LYS A 264 9.98 9.41 11.00
C LYS A 264 10.72 10.44 10.15
N THR A 265 11.84 10.07 9.56
CA THR A 265 12.55 10.93 8.58
C THR A 265 11.65 11.30 7.41
N VAL A 266 10.97 10.31 6.82
CA VAL A 266 10.02 10.53 5.73
C VAL A 266 8.85 11.39 6.19
N ALA A 267 8.31 11.17 7.40
CA ALA A 267 7.25 12.01 7.93
C ALA A 267 7.68 13.48 8.09
N LYS A 268 8.90 13.74 8.59
CA LYS A 268 9.47 15.09 8.68
C LYS A 268 9.58 15.75 7.29
N GLU A 269 10.05 15.01 6.29
CA GLU A 269 10.11 15.51 4.90
C GLU A 269 8.74 15.82 4.30
N LEU A 270 7.73 14.98 4.55
CA LEU A 270 6.36 15.20 4.08
C LEU A 270 5.75 16.47 4.70
N ILE A 271 6.02 16.70 5.98
CA ILE A 271 5.59 17.91 6.71
C ILE A 271 6.33 19.14 6.16
N ALA A 272 7.65 19.08 6.03
CA ALA A 272 8.46 20.19 5.54
C ALA A 272 8.08 20.62 4.11
N ARG A 273 7.79 19.65 3.23
CA ARG A 273 7.37 19.90 1.85
C ARG A 273 5.87 20.19 1.70
N ASN A 274 5.10 20.02 2.77
CA ASN A 274 3.64 20.14 2.80
C ASN A 274 2.94 19.35 1.69
N VAL A 275 3.19 18.04 1.66
CA VAL A 275 2.63 17.13 0.64
C VAL A 275 1.83 15.99 1.27
N TYR A 276 0.97 15.36 0.47
CA TYR A 276 0.23 14.15 0.85
C TYR A 276 -0.64 14.33 2.12
N TRP A 277 -0.57 13.42 3.09
CA TRP A 277 -1.34 13.51 4.33
C TRP A 277 -1.00 14.76 5.16
N ALA A 278 0.21 15.31 5.07
CA ALA A 278 0.59 16.50 5.84
C ALA A 278 -0.19 17.73 5.36
N LYS A 279 -0.31 17.88 4.03
CA LYS A 279 -1.16 18.90 3.40
C LYS A 279 -2.61 18.77 3.80
N GLN A 280 -3.11 17.54 3.83
CA GLN A 280 -4.52 17.28 4.11
C GLN A 280 -4.84 17.50 5.59
N TRP A 281 -3.93 17.16 6.49
CA TRP A 281 -4.02 17.53 7.90
C TRP A 281 -4.13 19.05 8.08
N GLU A 282 -3.24 19.81 7.43
CA GLU A 282 -3.29 21.28 7.49
C GLU A 282 -4.61 21.83 6.95
N LEU A 283 -5.08 21.33 5.80
CA LEU A 283 -6.37 21.72 5.23
C LEU A 283 -7.54 21.42 6.19
N MET A 284 -7.55 20.27 6.85
CA MET A 284 -8.58 19.93 7.84
C MET A 284 -8.52 20.84 9.06
N THR A 285 -7.33 21.10 9.61
CA THR A 285 -7.18 22.02 10.75
C THR A 285 -7.69 23.42 10.42
N ARG A 286 -7.40 23.93 9.23
CA ARG A 286 -7.93 25.22 8.75
C ARG A 286 -9.44 25.19 8.55
N ARG A 287 -9.96 24.11 7.95
CA ARG A 287 -11.39 23.93 7.68
C ARG A 287 -12.23 23.91 8.96
N TYR A 288 -11.72 23.28 10.01
CA TYR A 288 -12.42 23.13 11.29
C TYR A 288 -12.02 24.16 12.35
N GLY A 289 -11.10 25.08 12.03
CA GLY A 289 -10.61 26.09 12.98
C GLY A 289 -9.87 25.48 14.19
N LEU A 290 -9.13 24.38 13.97
CA LEU A 290 -8.45 23.62 15.03
C LEU A 290 -6.97 24.00 15.13
N PRO A 291 -6.34 23.83 16.32
CA PRO A 291 -4.89 23.97 16.45
C PRO A 291 -4.16 22.94 15.58
N ASN A 292 -2.99 23.33 15.05
CA ASN A 292 -2.18 22.47 14.20
C ASN A 292 -0.81 22.23 14.82
N ASN A 293 -0.70 21.19 15.65
CA ASN A 293 0.56 20.82 16.29
C ASN A 293 1.44 19.91 15.42
N LEU A 294 1.14 19.76 14.13
CA LEU A 294 1.78 18.78 13.25
C LEU A 294 3.29 18.95 13.14
N ALA A 295 3.77 20.20 13.08
CA ALA A 295 5.19 20.52 12.98
C ALA A 295 6.00 20.06 14.20
N SER A 296 5.38 20.04 15.38
CA SER A 296 6.03 19.64 16.63
C SER A 296 6.28 18.13 16.72
N LEU A 297 5.52 17.31 15.95
CA LEU A 297 5.49 15.85 16.06
C LEU A 297 5.43 15.35 17.52
N ASN A 298 4.75 16.08 18.40
CA ASN A 298 4.51 15.66 19.77
C ASN A 298 3.32 14.67 19.81
N PRO A 299 3.51 13.41 20.26
CA PRO A 299 2.43 12.42 20.30
C PRO A 299 1.19 12.86 21.09
N GLY A 300 1.36 13.60 22.19
CA GLY A 300 0.26 14.07 23.04
C GLY A 300 -0.60 15.11 22.33
N GLY A 301 0.04 16.13 21.74
CA GLY A 301 -0.65 17.16 20.96
C GLY A 301 -1.35 16.58 19.74
N LEU A 302 -0.68 15.68 19.01
CA LEU A 302 -1.26 15.00 17.85
C LEU A 302 -2.46 14.12 18.21
N LYS A 303 -2.48 13.49 19.39
CA LYS A 303 -3.62 12.71 19.86
C LYS A 303 -4.84 13.60 20.11
N SER A 304 -4.62 14.76 20.72
CA SER A 304 -5.68 15.75 20.94
C SER A 304 -6.23 16.30 19.63
N ASP A 305 -5.34 16.76 18.74
CA ASP A 305 -5.72 17.29 17.42
C ASP A 305 -6.48 16.25 16.59
N ALA A 306 -5.99 15.00 16.57
CA ALA A 306 -6.63 13.88 15.88
C ALA A 306 -8.05 13.61 16.40
N GLY A 307 -8.24 13.59 17.72
CA GLY A 307 -9.56 13.38 18.33
C GLY A 307 -10.56 14.46 17.93
N LEU A 308 -10.15 15.73 18.00
CA LEU A 308 -10.98 16.87 17.60
C LEU A 308 -11.31 16.85 16.10
N MET A 309 -10.32 16.60 15.25
CA MET A 309 -10.53 16.50 13.80
C MET A 309 -11.46 15.36 13.44
N LEU A 310 -11.30 14.18 14.05
CA LEU A 310 -12.15 13.03 13.78
C LEU A 310 -13.59 13.31 14.21
N ALA A 311 -13.81 13.92 15.38
CA ALA A 311 -15.13 14.31 15.84
C ALA A 311 -15.81 15.31 14.89
N LYS A 312 -15.07 16.36 14.47
CA LYS A 312 -15.58 17.36 13.52
C LYS A 312 -15.86 16.77 12.14
N PHE A 313 -15.02 15.86 11.67
CA PHE A 313 -15.22 15.16 10.40
C PHE A 313 -16.47 14.27 10.44
N LYS A 314 -16.68 13.51 11.53
CA LYS A 314 -17.92 12.72 11.73
C LYS A 314 -19.16 13.62 11.75
N GLU A 315 -19.11 14.69 12.52
CA GLU A 315 -20.21 15.68 12.64
C GLU A 315 -20.56 16.28 11.27
N GLU A 316 -19.56 16.66 10.48
CA GLU A 316 -19.77 17.17 9.12
C GLU A 316 -20.49 16.15 8.23
N LYS A 317 -20.07 14.87 8.25
CA LYS A 317 -20.70 13.82 7.44
C LYS A 317 -22.15 13.57 7.85
N LEU A 318 -22.41 13.59 9.14
CA LEU A 318 -23.76 13.46 9.67
C LEU A 318 -24.64 14.64 9.25
N ASN A 319 -24.14 15.87 9.38
CA ASN A 319 -24.86 17.07 8.97
C ASN A 319 -25.14 17.10 7.46
N MET A 320 -24.18 16.69 6.64
CA MET A 320 -24.39 16.53 5.20
C MET A 320 -25.49 15.51 4.88
N ALA A 321 -25.57 14.41 5.63
CA ALA A 321 -26.62 13.41 5.45
C ALA A 321 -27.99 13.94 5.89
N ARG A 322 -28.06 14.67 7.00
CA ARG A 322 -29.29 15.33 7.48
C ARG A 322 -29.81 16.35 6.48
N GLN A 323 -28.94 17.25 6.01
CA GLN A 323 -29.31 18.23 4.97
C GLN A 323 -29.84 17.53 3.71
N ARG A 324 -29.18 16.46 3.26
CA ARG A 324 -29.66 15.69 2.10
C ARG A 324 -31.02 15.04 2.32
N ALA A 325 -31.32 14.63 3.55
CA ALA A 325 -32.61 14.06 3.89
C ALA A 325 -33.71 15.15 3.94
N GLU A 326 -33.42 16.30 4.54
CA GLU A 326 -34.34 17.44 4.62
C GLU A 326 -34.71 18.01 3.25
N PHE A 327 -33.72 18.19 2.37
CA PHE A 327 -33.90 18.75 1.03
C PHE A 327 -34.18 17.67 -0.04
N SER A 328 -34.49 16.43 0.34
CA SER A 328 -34.77 15.38 -0.65
C SER A 328 -36.15 15.56 -1.27
N GLU A 329 -36.19 15.82 -2.58
CA GLU A 329 -37.45 15.88 -3.34
C GLU A 329 -38.09 14.49 -3.54
N ARG A 330 -37.30 13.41 -3.43
CA ARG A 330 -37.75 12.05 -3.74
C ARG A 330 -38.12 11.21 -2.51
N PHE A 331 -37.42 11.42 -1.39
CA PHE A 331 -37.60 10.62 -0.17
C PHE A 331 -38.12 11.49 0.97
N THR A 332 -39.34 12.00 0.79
CA THR A 332 -39.97 12.96 1.70
C THR A 332 -40.29 12.38 3.08
N LEU A 333 -40.55 11.06 3.15
CA LEU A 333 -40.87 10.36 4.41
C LEU A 333 -39.78 10.54 5.47
N TYR A 334 -38.51 10.72 5.06
CA TYR A 334 -37.42 10.89 6.01
C TYR A 334 -37.52 12.22 6.77
N ARG A 335 -38.09 13.25 6.16
CA ARG A 335 -38.34 14.56 6.79
C ARG A 335 -39.36 14.45 7.92
N ASP A 336 -40.30 13.53 7.79
CA ASP A 336 -41.43 13.38 8.68
C ASP A 336 -41.15 12.34 9.80
N LEU A 337 -39.95 11.72 9.80
CA LEU A 337 -39.51 10.77 10.83
C LEU A 337 -39.19 11.49 12.15
N ASN A 338 -39.63 10.89 13.27
CA ASN A 338 -39.30 11.38 14.59
C ASN A 338 -37.85 11.02 14.97
N THR A 339 -36.97 12.02 14.92
CA THR A 339 -35.53 11.88 15.23
C THR A 339 -35.24 11.50 16.69
N ASN A 340 -36.23 11.57 17.59
CA ASN A 340 -36.08 11.16 18.99
C ASN A 340 -36.22 9.64 19.19
N LYS A 341 -36.72 8.89 18.20
CA LYS A 341 -36.68 7.43 18.22
C LYS A 341 -35.32 6.99 17.71
N LYS A 342 -34.54 6.30 18.55
CA LYS A 342 -33.26 5.73 18.13
C LYS A 342 -33.48 4.79 16.95
N PRO A 343 -32.70 4.90 15.87
CA PRO A 343 -32.74 3.93 14.80
C PRO A 343 -32.12 2.60 15.28
N CYS A 344 -32.09 1.57 14.44
CA CYS A 344 -31.47 0.28 14.78
C CYS A 344 -29.95 0.46 15.06
N SER A 345 -29.57 0.79 16.29
CA SER A 345 -28.17 1.06 16.63
C SER A 345 -27.39 -0.25 16.67
N LEU A 346 -26.40 -0.39 15.80
CA LEU A 346 -25.48 -1.52 15.82
C LEU A 346 -24.54 -1.52 17.03
N VAL A 347 -24.46 -0.40 17.76
CA VAL A 347 -23.72 -0.27 19.01
C VAL A 347 -24.53 -0.92 20.13
N GLY A 348 -24.32 -2.22 20.36
CA GLY A 348 -24.90 -2.97 21.49
C GLY A 348 -25.99 -3.99 21.14
N LEU A 349 -26.25 -4.29 19.87
CA LEU A 349 -27.19 -5.35 19.47
C LEU A 349 -26.51 -6.73 19.47
N GLU A 350 -26.88 -7.61 20.41
CA GLU A 350 -26.73 -9.05 20.21
C GLU A 350 -27.62 -9.51 19.04
N LEU A 351 -27.03 -10.23 18.08
CA LEU A 351 -27.68 -10.75 16.87
C LEU A 351 -28.90 -11.66 17.15
N SER A 352 -29.12 -12.07 18.39
CA SER A 352 -30.28 -12.85 18.84
C SER A 352 -31.61 -12.10 18.68
N THR A 353 -31.61 -10.77 18.79
CA THR A 353 -32.85 -9.96 18.76
C THR A 353 -33.41 -9.72 17.35
N LEU A 354 -32.61 -9.89 16.29
CA LEU A 354 -33.03 -9.69 14.90
C LEU A 354 -33.71 -10.91 14.25
N THR A 355 -33.83 -12.03 14.99
CA THR A 355 -34.50 -13.26 14.52
C THR A 355 -35.95 -13.40 15.00
N GLY A 356 -36.43 -12.49 15.87
CA GLY A 356 -37.80 -12.46 16.35
C GLY A 356 -38.72 -11.66 15.44
N VAL A 357 -39.00 -12.14 14.24
CA VAL A 357 -40.20 -11.71 13.49
C VAL A 357 -41.23 -12.80 13.64
N ASP A 358 -42.19 -12.55 14.53
CA ASP A 358 -43.50 -13.19 14.53
C ASP A 358 -44.05 -13.15 13.11
N ARG A 359 -44.22 -14.33 12.52
CA ARG A 359 -45.04 -14.51 11.33
C ARG A 359 -46.49 -14.22 11.72
N ALA A 360 -46.96 -13.01 11.43
CA ALA A 360 -48.38 -12.72 11.35
C ALA A 360 -48.70 -12.27 9.92
N VAL A 361 -49.36 -13.19 9.21
CA VAL A 361 -50.23 -13.09 8.00
C VAL A 361 -49.91 -12.02 6.97
#